data_AF-A0A2R6AMQ0-F1
#
_entry.id   AF-A0A2R6AMQ0-F1
#
_cell.length_a   1.000
_cell.length_b   1.000
_cell.length_c   1.000
_cell.angle_alpha   90.00
_cell.angle_beta   90.00
_cell.angle_gamma   90.00
#
_symmetry.space_group_name_H-M   'P 1'
#
loop_
_entity.id
_entity.type
_entity.pdbx_description
1 polymer ?
#
loop_
_entity_poly.entity_id
_entity_poly.type
_entity_poly.pdbx_seq_one_letter_code
_entity_poly.pdbx_strand_id
1 'polypeptide(L)'
;MSRINVPSVKVIHYADPFCPWSLASEPALRRIKEVYQDRIALEYRMGGAVEEITRWMGEMGLDHEKAIELHRSIIQHTKMPFDVSFITKTRLKSSYPACRAVKAAQLKTKRRACCTCEG
;
A
#
# COMPACT_ATOMS: atom_id res chain seq x y z
N MET A 1 -15.89 22.45 25.39
CA MET A 1 -15.32 22.85 24.09
C MET A 1 -14.26 21.83 23.69
N SER A 2 -14.56 20.94 22.74
CA SER A 2 -13.57 20.05 22.14
C SER A 2 -12.60 20.89 21.31
N ARG A 3 -11.30 20.86 21.65
CA ARG A 3 -10.27 21.49 20.82
C ARG A 3 -10.20 20.72 19.50
N ILE A 4 -10.28 21.41 18.37
CA ILE A 4 -9.91 20.82 17.07
C ILE A 4 -8.41 20.58 17.16
N ASN A 5 -7.99 19.32 17.27
CA ASN A 5 -6.58 18.98 17.28
C ASN A 5 -6.09 18.93 15.83
N VAL A 6 -5.35 19.96 15.42
CA VAL A 6 -4.71 19.98 14.10
C VAL A 6 -3.48 19.08 14.18
N PRO A 7 -3.30 18.13 13.23
CA PRO A 7 -2.12 17.28 13.24
C PRO A 7 -0.85 18.13 13.18
N SER A 8 0.07 17.92 14.12
CA SER A 8 1.34 18.64 14.15
C SER A 8 2.34 18.11 13.15
N VAL A 9 2.17 16.86 12.69
CA VAL A 9 3.05 16.20 11.73
C VAL A 9 2.24 15.49 10.64
N LYS A 10 2.68 15.62 9.39
CA LYS A 10 2.14 14.86 8.26
C LYS A 10 3.12 13.79 7.82
N VAL A 11 2.68 12.53 7.83
CA VAL A 11 3.45 11.37 7.36
C VAL A 11 2.90 10.96 6.00
N ILE A 12 3.76 10.97 4.98
CA ILE A 12 3.40 10.57 3.62
C ILE A 12 4.04 9.21 3.34
N HIS A 13 3.23 8.17 3.24
CA HIS A 13 3.69 6.85 2.85
C HIS A 13 3.44 6.62 1.36
N TYR A 14 4.52 6.58 0.58
CA TYR A 14 4.47 6.14 -0.81
C TYR A 14 4.41 4.61 -0.83
N ALA A 15 3.33 4.08 -1.42
CA ALA A 15 3.06 2.66 -1.45
C ALA A 15 2.62 2.20 -2.83
N ASP A 16 2.82 0.92 -3.12
CA ASP A 16 2.28 0.28 -4.30
C ASP A 16 1.65 -1.07 -3.87
N PRO A 17 0.40 -1.38 -4.27
CA PRO A 17 -0.25 -2.64 -3.91
C PRO A 17 0.51 -3.89 -4.39
N PHE A 18 1.36 -3.76 -5.41
CA PHE A 18 2.21 -4.85 -5.91
C PHE A 18 3.49 -5.01 -5.10
N CYS A 19 3.87 -4.03 -4.26
CA CYS A 19 5.11 -4.05 -3.51
C CYS A 19 4.93 -4.77 -2.16
N PRO A 20 5.58 -5.92 -1.93
CA PRO A 20 5.45 -6.65 -0.66
C PRO A 20 6.04 -5.86 0.54
N TRP A 21 6.99 -4.96 0.31
CA TRP A 21 7.52 -4.07 1.37
C TRP A 21 6.53 -2.99 1.80
N SER A 22 5.65 -2.55 0.90
CA SER A 22 4.54 -1.66 1.27
C SER A 22 3.57 -2.37 2.21
N LEU A 23 3.29 -3.66 1.97
CA LEU A 23 2.52 -4.49 2.90
C LEU A 23 3.27 -4.69 4.23
N ALA A 24 4.58 -4.96 4.17
CA ALA A 24 5.41 -5.16 5.36
C ALA A 24 5.46 -3.95 6.30
N SER A 25 5.30 -2.75 5.75
CA SER A 25 5.30 -1.50 6.52
C SER A 25 3.99 -1.24 7.27
N GLU A 26 2.90 -1.94 6.91
CA GLU A 26 1.55 -1.69 7.41
C GLU A 26 1.43 -1.76 8.94
N PRO A 27 2.00 -2.77 9.64
CA PRO A 27 1.90 -2.85 11.09
C PRO A 27 2.57 -1.68 11.80
N ALA A 28 3.72 -1.23 11.28
CA ALA A 28 4.44 -0.08 11.83
C ALA A 28 3.65 1.22 11.63
N LEU A 29 3.10 1.44 10.43
CA LEU A 29 2.27 2.61 10.12
C LEU A 29 0.99 2.64 10.96
N ARG A 30 0.35 1.48 11.15
CA ARG A 30 -0.79 1.33 12.04
C ARG A 30 -0.43 1.67 13.47
N ARG A 31 0.69 1.14 13.99
CA ARG A 31 1.14 1.44 15.34
C ARG A 31 1.42 2.94 15.52
N ILE A 32 2.06 3.57 14.55
CA ILE A 32 2.30 5.02 14.55
C ILE A 32 0.96 5.79 14.62
N LYS A 33 -0.04 5.41 13.81
CA LYS A 33 -1.38 6.01 13.87
C LYS A 33 -2.09 5.77 15.21
N GLU A 34 -1.97 4.59 15.79
CA GLU A 34 -2.59 4.25 17.08
C GLU A 34 -1.94 5.01 18.25
N VAL A 35 -0.61 5.13 18.27
CA VAL A 35 0.14 5.80 19.35
C VAL A 35 -0.05 7.32 19.32
N TYR A 36 0.04 7.93 18.13
CA TYR A 36 0.05 9.38 18.01
C TYR A 36 -1.31 9.97 17.66
N GLN A 37 -2.29 9.12 17.32
CA GLN A 37 -3.69 9.49 17.11
C GLN A 37 -3.85 10.71 16.19
N ASP A 38 -4.50 11.77 16.69
CA ASP A 38 -4.83 13.01 16.00
C ASP A 38 -3.63 13.97 15.84
N ARG A 39 -2.49 13.68 16.49
CA ARG A 39 -1.25 14.46 16.31
C ARG A 39 -0.59 14.21 14.95
N ILE A 40 -0.93 13.10 14.28
CA ILE A 40 -0.37 12.78 12.96
C ILE A 40 -1.46 12.69 11.89
N ALA A 41 -1.13 13.21 10.71
CA ALA A 41 -1.88 12.95 9.49
C ALA A 41 -1.13 11.93 8.63
N LEU A 42 -1.59 10.68 8.63
CA LEU A 42 -1.04 9.63 7.76
C LEU A 42 -1.75 9.65 6.39
N GLU A 43 -0.99 9.92 5.33
CA GLU A 43 -1.47 9.94 3.94
C GLU A 43 -0.78 8.85 3.11
N TYR A 44 -1.58 8.05 2.40
CA TYR A 44 -1.09 7.08 1.43
C TYR A 44 -1.07 7.68 0.01
N ARG A 45 0.11 7.70 -0.60
CA ARG A 45 0.30 8.07 -2.01
C ARG A 45 0.65 6.83 -2.81
N MET A 46 -0.22 6.49 -3.76
CA MET A 46 0.03 5.35 -4.65
C MET A 46 1.12 5.73 -5.64
N GLY A 47 2.23 5.00 -5.62
CA GLY A 47 3.42 5.30 -6.41
C GLY A 47 3.26 4.94 -7.89
N GLY A 48 2.54 3.86 -8.21
CA GLY A 48 2.55 3.31 -9.57
C GLY A 48 3.97 2.95 -9.98
N ALA A 49 4.63 2.11 -9.17
CA ALA A 49 6.05 1.84 -9.29
C ALA A 49 6.39 0.99 -10.53
N VAL A 50 5.41 0.25 -11.08
CA VAL A 50 5.65 -0.70 -12.16
C VAL A 50 4.66 -0.47 -13.30
N GLU A 51 5.14 0.19 -14.35
CA GLU A 51 4.36 0.41 -15.57
C GLU A 51 4.17 -0.91 -16.33
N GLU A 52 5.25 -1.65 -16.58
CA GLU A 52 5.23 -2.98 -17.20
C GLU A 52 6.07 -3.97 -16.38
N ILE A 53 5.41 -4.99 -15.82
CA ILE A 53 6.01 -5.96 -14.89
C ILE A 53 7.07 -6.79 -15.58
N THR A 54 6.85 -7.24 -16.81
CA THR A 54 7.83 -8.06 -17.56
C THR A 54 9.12 -7.28 -17.79
N ARG A 55 9.01 -6.00 -18.16
CA ARG A 55 10.16 -5.11 -18.33
C ARG A 55 10.89 -4.88 -17.01
N TRP A 56 10.15 -4.53 -15.95
CA TRP A 56 10.74 -4.33 -14.62
C TRP A 56 11.46 -5.58 -14.10
N MET A 57 10.86 -6.77 -14.28
CA MET A 57 11.50 -8.04 -13.93
C MET A 57 12.79 -8.24 -14.73
N GLY A 58 12.77 -7.97 -16.04
CA GLY A 58 13.96 -8.06 -16.90
C GLY A 58 15.08 -7.11 -16.47
N GLU A 59 14.76 -5.85 -16.16
CA GLU A 59 15.71 -4.84 -15.65
C GLU A 59 16.31 -5.27 -14.30
N MET A 60 15.55 -5.99 -13.48
CA MET A 60 15.99 -6.55 -12.21
C MET A 60 16.68 -7.92 -12.31
N GLY A 61 16.83 -8.49 -13.51
CA GLY A 61 17.38 -9.84 -13.72
C GLY A 61 16.53 -10.95 -13.10
N LEU A 62 15.24 -10.68 -12.90
CA LEU A 62 14.27 -11.61 -12.33
C LEU A 62 13.55 -12.36 -13.44
N ASP A 63 13.52 -13.69 -13.32
CA ASP A 63 12.51 -14.51 -13.97
C ASP A 63 11.37 -14.79 -12.98
N HIS A 64 10.39 -15.58 -13.42
CA HIS A 64 9.21 -15.88 -12.61
C HIS A 64 9.53 -16.66 -11.33
N GLU A 65 10.47 -17.60 -11.38
CA GLU A 65 10.85 -18.42 -10.23
C GLU A 65 11.61 -17.58 -9.20
N LYS A 66 12.57 -16.76 -9.66
CA LYS A 66 13.30 -15.81 -8.81
C LYS A 66 12.38 -14.78 -8.18
N ALA A 67 11.37 -14.30 -8.91
CA ALA A 67 10.37 -13.40 -8.35
C ALA A 67 9.59 -14.07 -7.22
N ILE A 68 9.20 -15.34 -7.37
CA ILE A 68 8.52 -16.10 -6.31
C ILE A 68 9.46 -16.29 -5.11
N GLU A 69 10.72 -16.66 -5.34
CA GLU A 69 11.71 -16.84 -4.27
C GLU A 69 11.96 -15.55 -3.49
N LEU A 70 12.12 -14.43 -4.21
CA LEU A 70 12.25 -13.10 -3.60
C LEU A 70 11.07 -12.81 -2.68
N HIS A 71 9.84 -13.03 -3.14
CA HIS A 71 8.64 -12.80 -2.32
C HIS A 71 8.57 -13.74 -1.10
N ARG A 72 8.96 -15.02 -1.25
CA ARG A 72 9.07 -15.96 -0.12
C ARG A 72 10.08 -15.49 0.92
N SER A 73 11.25 -15.02 0.48
CA SER A 73 12.28 -14.45 1.37
C SER A 73 11.74 -13.24 2.14
N ILE A 74 10.99 -12.36 1.46
CA ILE A 74 10.36 -11.20 2.11
C ILE A 74 9.32 -11.65 3.16
N ILE A 75 8.49 -12.66 2.89
CA ILE A 75 7.56 -13.22 3.89
C ILE A 75 8.32 -13.77 5.09
N GLN A 76 9.41 -14.52 4.86
CA GLN A 76 10.23 -15.07 5.94
C GLN A 76 10.88 -13.99 6.80
N HIS A 77 11.32 -12.88 6.19
CA HIS A 77 11.97 -11.77 6.87
C HIS A 77 10.96 -10.91 7.65
N THR A 78 9.87 -10.52 6.98
CA THR A 78 8.89 -9.56 7.52
C THR A 78 7.84 -10.22 8.40
N LYS A 79 7.70 -11.55 8.32
CA LYS A 79 6.62 -12.35 8.94
C LYS A 79 5.22 -11.92 8.51
N MET A 80 5.10 -11.17 7.42
CA MET A 80 3.82 -10.73 6.86
C MET A 80 3.33 -11.74 5.83
N PRO A 81 2.23 -12.48 6.10
CA PRO A 81 1.76 -13.52 5.21
C PRO A 81 1.02 -12.91 4.01
N PHE A 82 1.36 -13.36 2.81
CA PHE A 82 0.57 -13.14 1.60
C PHE A 82 0.74 -14.32 0.62
N ASP A 83 -0.27 -14.55 -0.23
CA ASP A 83 -0.26 -15.66 -1.17
C ASP A 83 0.63 -15.33 -2.38
N VAL A 84 1.87 -15.84 -2.39
CA VAL A 84 2.84 -15.66 -3.49
C VAL A 84 2.36 -16.19 -4.83
N SER A 85 1.36 -17.08 -4.86
CA SER A 85 0.79 -17.57 -6.13
C SER A 85 0.05 -16.48 -6.89
N PHE A 86 -0.19 -15.31 -6.30
CA PHE A 86 -0.73 -14.17 -7.04
C PHE A 86 0.16 -13.78 -8.24
N ILE A 87 1.49 -13.93 -8.13
CA ILE A 87 2.44 -13.61 -9.20
C ILE A 87 2.15 -14.47 -10.43
N THR A 88 1.83 -15.76 -10.23
CA THR A 88 1.53 -16.71 -11.31
C THR A 88 0.09 -16.56 -11.82
N LYS A 89 -0.88 -16.41 -10.90
CA LYS A 89 -2.32 -16.46 -11.21
C LYS A 89 -2.86 -15.18 -11.83
N THR A 90 -2.38 -14.02 -11.40
CA THR A 90 -3.02 -12.74 -11.73
C THR A 90 -2.66 -12.22 -13.12
N ARG A 91 -1.58 -12.73 -13.73
CA ARG A 91 -1.03 -12.24 -15.01
C ARG A 91 -0.96 -10.71 -15.05
N LEU A 92 -0.66 -10.09 -13.91
CA LEU A 92 -0.58 -8.64 -13.80
C LEU A 92 0.46 -8.13 -14.79
N LYS A 93 0.05 -7.16 -15.62
CA LYS A 93 0.95 -6.46 -16.55
C LYS A 93 1.53 -5.19 -15.94
N SER A 94 0.80 -4.58 -15.03
CA SER A 94 1.13 -3.27 -14.44
C SER A 94 0.58 -3.18 -13.01
N SER A 95 1.22 -2.39 -12.16
CA SER A 95 0.67 -2.05 -10.84
C SER A 95 -0.38 -0.92 -10.88
N TYR A 96 -0.50 -0.22 -12.01
CA TYR A 96 -1.33 0.98 -12.13
C TYR A 96 -2.83 0.71 -11.90
N PRO A 97 -3.43 -0.38 -12.42
CA PRO A 97 -4.83 -0.70 -12.15
C PRO A 97 -5.11 -0.86 -10.65
N ALA A 98 -4.21 -1.54 -9.93
CA ALA A 98 -4.34 -1.72 -8.48
C ALA A 98 -4.20 -0.39 -7.73
N CYS A 99 -3.21 0.44 -8.10
CA CYS A 99 -3.05 1.79 -7.57
C CYS A 99 -4.32 2.64 -7.77
N ARG A 100 -4.89 2.63 -8.99
CA ARG A 100 -6.14 3.35 -9.30
C ARG A 100 -7.32 2.83 -8.48
N ALA A 101 -7.42 1.50 -8.29
CA ALA A 101 -8.47 0.91 -7.47
C ALA A 101 -8.42 1.41 -6.02
N VAL A 102 -7.22 1.50 -5.41
CA VAL A 102 -7.04 2.07 -4.07
C VAL A 102 -7.50 3.53 -4.03
N LYS A 103 -7.09 4.37 -5.01
CA LYS A 103 -7.52 5.77 -5.05
C LYS A 103 -9.03 5.91 -5.26
N ALA A 104 -9.64 5.07 -6.10
CA ALA A 104 -11.09 5.05 -6.30
C ALA A 104 -11.83 4.70 -5.00
N ALA A 105 -11.35 3.70 -4.25
CA ALA A 105 -11.91 3.35 -2.94
C ALA A 105 -11.76 4.51 -1.94
N GLN A 106 -10.60 5.16 -1.88
CA GLN A 106 -10.38 6.34 -1.03
C GLN A 106 -11.36 7.49 -1.35
N LEU A 107 -11.60 7.77 -2.64
CA LEU A 107 -12.57 8.79 -3.05
C LEU A 107 -14.00 8.44 -2.62
N LYS A 108 -14.41 7.18 -2.77
CA LYS A 108 -15.73 6.71 -2.29
C LYS A 108 -15.87 6.87 -0.78
N THR A 109 -14.86 6.49 0.00
CA THR A 109 -14.88 6.64 1.47
C THR A 109 -14.95 8.10 1.89
N LYS A 110 -14.16 8.99 1.27
CA LYS A 110 -14.23 10.43 1.54
C LYS A 110 -15.62 11.02 1.27
N ARG A 111 -16.26 10.61 0.16
CA ARG A 111 -17.65 11.02 -0.13
C ARG A 111 -18.62 10.52 0.93
N ARG A 112 -18.54 9.23 1.32
CA ARG A 112 -19.39 8.66 2.37
C ARG A 112 -19.23 9.41 3.70
N ALA A 113 -18.00 9.67 4.12
CA ALA A 113 -17.73 10.41 5.35
C ALA A 113 -18.27 11.84 5.33
N CYS A 114 -18.30 12.50 4.16
CA CYS A 114 -18.94 13.80 3.98
C CYS A 114 -20.48 13.72 4.07
N CYS A 115 -21.08 12.67 3.48
CA CYS A 115 -22.54 12.49 3.48
C CYS A 115 -23.11 12.03 4.84
N THR A 116 -22.31 11.49 5.75
CA THR A 116 -22.75 11.05 7.09
C THR A 116 -22.79 12.16 8.14
N CYS A 117 -22.58 13.42 7.77
CA CYS A 117 -22.61 14.56 8.69
C CYS A 117 -23.94 15.33 8.71
N GLU A 118 -24.95 14.88 7.95
CA GLU A 118 -26.28 15.53 7.85
C GLU A 118 -27.43 14.64 8.35
N GLY A 119 -27.22 13.90 9.44
CA GLY A 119 -28.25 13.06 10.08
C GLY A 119 -28.37 13.33 11.56
#